data_AF-X1HX80-F1
#
_entry.id   AF-X1HX80-F1
#
_cell.length_a   1.000
_cell.length_b   1.000
_cell.length_c   1.000
_cell.angle_alpha   90.00
_cell.angle_beta   90.00
_cell.angle_gamma   90.00
#
_symmetry.space_group_name_H-M   'P 1'
#
loop_
_entity.id
_entity.type
_entity.pdbx_description
1 polymer ?
#
loop_
_entity_poly.entity_id
_entity_poly.type
_entity_poly.pdbx_seq_one_letter_code
_entity_poly.pdbx_strand_id
1 'polypeptide(L)'
;MSFARTSIKGLVFCDSRRAYRGLTLFTPVEGKGVWLIDMLGEFVNQWGMAYEPGCYGELLPNGTLLYAGRVDDGPLVDIKGAGGILLEVDWNSNVVWEYKDPYLHHAFYRMKNGNTLV
;
A
#
# COMPACT_ATOMS: atom_id res chain seq x y z
N MET A 1 11.61 7.67 38.09
CA MET A 1 12.14 7.49 36.71
C MET A 1 11.48 6.27 36.11
N SER A 2 10.69 6.45 35.05
CA SER A 2 10.12 5.32 34.30
C SER A 2 11.04 5.03 33.13
N PHE A 3 11.56 3.81 33.05
CA PHE A 3 12.25 3.32 31.87
C PHE A 3 11.19 2.82 30.90
N ALA A 4 10.91 3.58 29.84
CA ALA A 4 10.21 3.03 28.68
C ALA A 4 11.19 2.09 27.96
N ARG A 5 11.00 0.77 28.08
CA ARG A 5 11.60 -0.17 27.12
C ARG A 5 10.90 0.06 25.78
N THR A 6 11.50 0.85 24.90
CA THR A 6 11.10 0.82 23.49
C THR A 6 11.44 -0.57 22.96
N SER A 7 10.42 -1.37 22.66
CA SER A 7 10.65 -2.60 21.91
C SER A 7 11.27 -2.23 20.56
N ILE A 8 12.24 -3.04 20.10
CA ILE A 8 12.77 -2.90 18.75
C ILE A 8 11.59 -3.05 17.79
N LYS A 9 11.28 -2.00 17.03
CA LYS A 9 10.26 -2.03 15.97
C LYS A 9 10.98 -2.38 14.66
N GLY A 10 10.66 -3.53 14.06
CA GLY A 10 11.26 -3.96 12.79
C GLY A 10 11.49 -5.47 12.72
N LEU A 11 12.24 -5.90 11.70
CA LEU A 11 12.67 -7.29 11.57
C LEU A 11 13.63 -7.65 12.70
N VAL A 12 13.22 -8.60 13.54
CA VAL A 12 14.05 -9.08 14.66
C VAL A 12 14.75 -10.41 14.37
N PHE A 13 14.26 -11.17 13.38
CA PHE A 13 14.80 -12.49 13.04
C PHE A 13 14.40 -12.91 11.62
N CYS A 14 15.34 -13.44 10.85
CA CYS A 14 15.10 -14.03 9.53
C CYS A 14 16.00 -15.28 9.36
N ASP A 15 15.38 -16.45 9.14
CA ASP A 15 16.10 -17.68 8.73
C ASP A 15 15.87 -17.91 7.25
N SER A 16 16.88 -17.60 6.43
CA SER A 16 16.81 -17.66 4.96
C SER A 16 16.56 -19.06 4.41
N ARG A 17 16.71 -20.12 5.21
CA ARG A 17 16.40 -21.50 4.81
C ARG A 17 14.95 -21.88 5.05
N ARG A 18 14.23 -21.09 5.85
CA ARG A 18 12.84 -21.36 6.26
C ARG A 18 11.87 -20.29 5.76
N ALA A 19 12.36 -19.07 5.52
CA ALA A 19 11.58 -17.99 4.96
C ALA A 19 11.53 -18.07 3.43
N TYR A 20 10.37 -17.75 2.86
CA TYR A 20 10.25 -17.55 1.42
C TYR A 20 11.07 -16.33 1.00
N ARG A 21 11.89 -16.47 -0.05
CA ARG A 21 12.73 -15.37 -0.55
C ARG A 21 11.87 -14.45 -1.41
N GLY A 22 11.83 -13.17 -1.06
CA GLY A 22 11.08 -12.19 -1.84
C GLY A 22 11.13 -10.81 -1.21
N LEU A 23 10.18 -9.98 -1.61
CA LEU A 23 9.95 -8.65 -1.07
C LEU A 23 8.60 -8.63 -0.36
N THR A 24 8.49 -7.80 0.67
CA THR A 24 7.23 -7.57 1.36
C THR A 24 6.74 -6.17 1.00
N LEU A 25 5.61 -6.09 0.31
CA LEU A 25 4.88 -4.85 0.07
C LEU A 25 3.81 -4.71 1.14
N PHE A 26 3.74 -3.55 1.79
CA PHE A 26 2.66 -3.26 2.73
C PHE A 26 2.33 -1.78 2.77
N THR A 27 1.14 -1.49 3.29
CA THR A 27 0.55 -0.17 3.33
C THR A 27 0.19 0.15 4.77
N PRO A 28 1.04 0.91 5.50
CA PRO A 28 0.78 1.24 6.89
C PRO A 28 -0.54 1.99 7.05
N VAL A 29 -1.42 1.46 7.91
CA VAL A 29 -2.65 2.14 8.34
C VAL A 29 -2.27 3.44 9.07
N GLU A 30 -3.03 4.51 8.86
CA GLU A 30 -2.75 5.87 9.41
C GLU A 30 -1.43 6.51 8.90
N GLY A 31 -0.93 6.04 7.75
CA GLY A 31 0.20 6.64 7.03
C GLY A 31 -0.20 7.15 5.64
N LYS A 32 0.75 7.83 4.98
CA LYS A 32 0.60 8.33 3.60
C LYS A 32 1.64 7.73 2.67
N GLY A 33 1.77 6.40 2.70
CA GLY A 33 2.73 5.73 1.85
C GLY A 33 2.56 4.22 1.74
N VAL A 34 3.28 3.65 0.79
CA VAL A 34 3.38 2.20 0.57
C VAL A 34 4.85 1.84 0.59
N TRP A 35 5.21 0.76 1.29
CA TRP A 35 6.59 0.37 1.53
C TRP A 35 6.87 -1.01 0.96
N LEU A 36 7.97 -1.11 0.22
CA LEU A 36 8.52 -2.37 -0.27
C LEU A 36 9.84 -2.61 0.44
N ILE A 37 9.90 -3.67 1.24
CA ILE A 37 11.09 -4.05 2.00
C ILE A 37 11.63 -5.40 1.54
N ASP A 38 12.92 -5.61 1.73
CA ASP A 38 13.55 -6.90 1.54
C ASP A 38 13.47 -7.81 2.78
N MET A 39 14.12 -8.97 2.71
CA MET A 39 14.14 -9.95 3.79
C MET A 39 14.97 -9.54 5.01
N LEU A 40 15.74 -8.45 4.92
CA LEU A 40 16.51 -7.85 6.01
C LEU A 40 15.77 -6.64 6.63
N GLY A 41 14.60 -6.29 6.09
CA GLY A 41 13.82 -5.15 6.53
C GLY A 41 14.33 -3.83 5.97
N GLU A 42 15.21 -3.86 4.97
CA GLU A 42 15.70 -2.67 4.29
C GLU A 42 14.68 -2.23 3.23
N PHE A 43 14.51 -0.91 3.08
CA PHE A 43 13.64 -0.36 2.05
C PHE A 43 14.23 -0.59 0.66
N VAL A 44 13.48 -1.29 -0.18
CA VAL A 44 13.74 -1.38 -1.62
C VAL A 44 13.08 -0.21 -2.35
N ASN A 45 11.85 0.14 -1.95
CA ASN A 45 11.20 1.36 -2.41
C ASN A 45 10.17 1.87 -1.39
N GLN A 46 9.84 3.15 -1.51
CA GLN A 46 8.76 3.81 -0.75
C GLN A 46 8.01 4.74 -1.68
N TRP A 47 6.69 4.58 -1.75
CA TRP A 47 5.81 5.50 -2.46
C TRP A 47 5.19 6.48 -1.48
N GLY A 48 5.35 7.77 -1.74
CA GLY A 48 4.65 8.83 -1.01
C GLY A 48 3.28 9.07 -1.66
N MET A 49 2.21 8.96 -0.88
CA MET A 49 0.83 9.07 -1.39
C MET A 49 0.14 10.33 -0.86
N ALA A 50 -0.71 10.95 -1.68
CA ALA A 50 -1.49 12.11 -1.25
C ALA A 50 -2.61 11.72 -0.25
N TYR A 51 -3.14 10.52 -0.43
CA TYR A 51 -4.26 9.96 0.32
C TYR A 51 -3.76 9.00 1.40
N GLU A 52 -4.53 8.89 2.48
CA GLU A 52 -4.41 7.76 3.40
C GLU A 52 -4.90 6.49 2.70
N PRO A 53 -4.42 5.30 3.10
CA PRO A 53 -4.87 4.07 2.48
C PRO A 53 -6.34 3.84 2.77
N GLY A 54 -7.11 3.66 1.69
CA GLY A 54 -8.42 3.05 1.77
C GLY A 54 -8.26 1.63 2.26
N CYS A 55 -7.55 0.79 1.49
CA CYS A 55 -7.29 -0.59 1.84
C CYS A 55 -5.81 -0.99 1.68
N TYR A 56 -5.33 -1.18 0.46
CA TYR A 56 -3.99 -1.65 0.16
C TYR A 56 -3.48 -1.12 -1.20
N GLY A 57 -2.19 -1.34 -1.44
CA GLY A 57 -1.59 -1.24 -2.78
C GLY A 57 -1.12 -2.60 -3.29
N GLU A 58 -1.08 -2.77 -4.60
CA GLU A 58 -0.60 -3.94 -5.32
C GLU A 58 0.47 -3.54 -6.33
N LEU A 59 1.61 -4.24 -6.32
CA LEU A 59 2.65 -4.05 -7.32
C LEU A 59 2.27 -4.82 -8.59
N LEU A 60 2.15 -4.11 -9.71
CA LEU A 60 1.76 -4.67 -10.99
C LEU A 60 2.98 -5.25 -11.75
N PRO A 61 2.77 -6.18 -12.71
CA PRO A 61 3.87 -6.78 -13.47
C PRO A 61 4.72 -5.82 -14.30
N ASN A 62 4.20 -4.63 -14.63
CA ASN A 62 4.92 -3.56 -15.32
C ASN A 62 5.80 -2.72 -14.37
N GLY A 63 5.79 -2.99 -13.05
CA GLY A 63 6.58 -2.29 -12.05
C GLY A 63 5.92 -1.04 -11.47
N THR A 64 4.68 -0.73 -11.85
CA THR A 64 3.89 0.33 -11.21
C THR A 64 3.15 -0.21 -9.99
N LEU A 65 2.75 0.70 -9.10
CA LEU A 65 1.94 0.39 -7.93
C LEU A 65 0.51 0.85 -8.20
N LEU A 66 -0.47 -0.05 -8.08
CA LEU A 66 -1.88 0.29 -8.04
C LEU A 66 -2.33 0.42 -6.58
N TYR A 67 -2.92 1.54 -6.20
CA TYR A 67 -3.18 1.92 -4.82
C TYR A 67 -4.58 2.47 -4.62
N ALA A 68 -5.29 2.00 -3.59
CA ALA A 68 -6.55 2.58 -3.16
C ALA A 68 -6.35 3.66 -2.10
N GLY A 69 -6.68 4.90 -2.47
CA GLY A 69 -6.73 6.04 -1.57
C GLY A 69 -8.12 6.20 -0.96
N ARG A 70 -8.15 6.54 0.32
CA ARG A 70 -9.34 6.97 1.05
C ARG A 70 -9.67 8.41 0.68
N VAL A 71 -10.95 8.66 0.41
CA VAL A 71 -11.49 10.00 0.15
C VAL A 71 -12.33 10.44 1.34
N ASP A 72 -12.06 11.64 1.86
CA ASP A 72 -12.66 12.13 3.11
C ASP A 72 -14.00 12.86 2.91
N ASP A 73 -14.46 13.06 1.67
CA ASP A 73 -15.69 13.75 1.30
C ASP A 73 -16.68 12.87 0.50
N GLY A 74 -16.67 11.56 0.76
CA GLY A 74 -17.51 10.57 0.06
C GLY A 74 -18.64 9.96 0.89
N PRO A 75 -19.61 9.26 0.24
CA PRO A 75 -20.72 8.57 0.90
C PRO A 75 -20.28 7.41 1.80
N LEU A 76 -19.03 6.95 1.69
CA LEU A 76 -18.46 5.86 2.48
C LEU A 76 -17.42 6.33 3.52
N VAL A 77 -17.32 7.64 3.79
CA VAL A 77 -16.27 8.21 4.66
C VAL A 77 -16.22 7.54 6.05
N ASP A 78 -17.36 7.19 6.64
CA ASP A 78 -17.41 6.57 7.96
C ASP A 78 -17.03 5.07 7.95
N ILE A 79 -16.81 4.48 6.78
CA ILE A 79 -16.44 3.07 6.64
C ILE A 79 -14.92 2.93 6.57
N LYS A 80 -14.35 2.26 7.57
CA LYS A 80 -12.93 1.91 7.58
C LYS A 80 -12.64 0.93 6.45
N GLY A 81 -11.55 1.16 5.72
CA GLY A 81 -11.20 0.34 4.57
C GLY A 81 -11.71 0.89 3.25
N ALA A 82 -12.67 1.83 3.27
CA ALA A 82 -13.26 2.37 2.05
C ALA A 82 -12.24 3.22 1.29
N GLY A 83 -12.18 3.02 -0.02
CA GLY A 83 -11.43 3.84 -0.93
C GLY A 83 -12.20 5.10 -1.32
N GLY A 84 -12.26 5.35 -2.61
CA GLY A 84 -12.81 6.55 -3.23
C GLY A 84 -12.02 6.94 -4.47
N ILE A 85 -10.75 6.53 -4.51
CA ILE A 85 -9.85 6.73 -5.63
C ILE A 85 -8.88 5.55 -5.78
N LEU A 86 -8.62 5.15 -7.03
CA LEU A 86 -7.51 4.30 -7.41
C LEU A 86 -6.46 5.12 -8.14
N LEU A 87 -5.21 4.94 -7.76
CA LEU A 87 -4.05 5.55 -8.38
C LEU A 87 -3.10 4.46 -8.86
N GLU A 88 -2.69 4.53 -10.12
CA GLU A 88 -1.49 3.82 -10.58
C GLU A 88 -0.34 4.81 -10.53
N VAL A 89 0.73 4.48 -9.80
CA VAL A 89 1.92 5.30 -9.68
C VAL A 89 3.17 4.55 -10.17
N ASP A 90 4.08 5.27 -10.79
CA ASP A 90 5.37 4.72 -11.20
C ASP A 90 6.31 4.51 -10.00
N TRP A 91 7.53 4.02 -10.27
CA TRP A 91 8.53 3.76 -9.24
C TRP A 91 8.91 5.00 -8.40
N ASN A 92 8.76 6.20 -8.95
CA ASN A 92 9.12 7.47 -8.33
C ASN A 92 7.90 8.19 -7.71
N SER A 93 6.77 7.50 -7.53
CA SER A 93 5.51 8.07 -7.03
C SER A 93 4.81 9.06 -7.98
N ASN A 94 5.14 9.07 -9.27
CA ASN A 94 4.37 9.86 -10.23
C ASN A 94 3.09 9.13 -10.60
N VAL A 95 1.95 9.82 -10.54
CA VAL A 95 0.66 9.27 -10.97
C VAL A 95 0.66 9.12 -12.50
N VAL A 96 0.42 7.90 -12.98
CA VAL A 96 0.34 7.57 -14.41
C VAL A 96 -1.08 7.21 -14.84
N TRP A 97 -1.96 6.86 -13.90
CA TRP A 97 -3.38 6.64 -14.15
C TRP A 97 -4.20 6.87 -12.87
N GLU A 98 -5.45 7.30 -13.03
CA GLU A 98 -6.38 7.59 -11.93
C GLU A 98 -7.79 7.11 -12.29
N TYR A 99 -8.52 6.59 -11.29
CA TYR A 99 -9.96 6.36 -11.35
C TYR A 99 -10.61 6.81 -10.05
N LYS A 100 -11.70 7.58 -10.16
CA LYS A 100 -12.46 8.11 -9.03
C LYS A 100 -13.84 7.48 -9.01
N ASP A 101 -14.20 6.91 -7.87
CA ASP A 101 -15.52 6.36 -7.61
C ASP A 101 -15.85 6.52 -6.12
N PRO A 102 -16.78 7.42 -5.76
CA PRO A 102 -17.14 7.67 -4.36
C PRO A 102 -17.73 6.44 -3.64
N TYR A 103 -18.10 5.39 -4.37
CA TYR A 103 -18.62 4.13 -3.83
C TYR A 103 -17.59 2.99 -3.83
N LEU A 104 -16.34 3.25 -4.21
CA LEU A 104 -15.27 2.25 -4.14
C LEU A 104 -15.01 1.83 -2.69
N HIS A 105 -15.23 0.55 -2.40
CA HIS A 105 -15.14 0.00 -1.05
C HIS A 105 -13.73 -0.56 -0.75
N HIS A 106 -13.51 -1.88 -0.74
CA HIS A 106 -12.27 -2.47 -0.20
C HIS A 106 -11.34 -3.17 -1.19
N ALA A 107 -11.81 -3.51 -2.39
CA ALA A 107 -11.06 -4.38 -3.28
C ALA A 107 -11.00 -3.81 -4.67
N PHE A 108 -9.88 -4.07 -5.33
CA PHE A 108 -9.70 -3.85 -6.74
C PHE A 108 -8.83 -4.97 -7.28
N TYR A 109 -8.84 -5.17 -8.59
CA TYR A 109 -7.95 -6.12 -9.24
C TYR A 109 -7.66 -5.70 -10.68
N ARG A 110 -6.36 -5.57 -11.01
CA ARG A 110 -5.93 -5.36 -12.40
C ARG A 110 -5.87 -6.71 -13.11
N MET A 111 -6.80 -6.92 -14.04
CA MET A 111 -6.87 -8.12 -14.85
C MET A 111 -5.74 -8.16 -15.88
N LYS A 112 -5.40 -9.37 -16.35
CA LYS A 112 -4.34 -9.59 -17.36
C LYS A 112 -4.58 -8.86 -18.70
N ASN A 113 -5.83 -8.53 -19.01
CA ASN A 113 -6.19 -7.79 -20.22
C ASN A 113 -6.13 -6.26 -20.05
N GLY A 114 -5.71 -5.77 -18.88
CA GLY A 114 -5.61 -4.34 -18.57
C GLY A 114 -6.86 -3.72 -17.95
N ASN A 115 -8.00 -4.43 -17.93
CA ASN A 115 -9.19 -3.93 -17.24
C ASN A 115 -9.01 -3.97 -15.72
N THR A 116 -9.65 -3.05 -15.01
CA THR A 116 -9.65 -3.00 -13.54
C THR A 116 -11.05 -3.37 -13.04
N LEU A 117 -11.11 -4.38 -12.17
CA LEU A 117 -12.30 -4.67 -11.37
C LEU A 117 -12.25 -3.81 -10.10
N VAL A 118 -13.39 -3.23 -9.74
CA VAL A 118 -13.61 -2.37 -8.58
C VAL A 118 -14.89 -2.74 -7.86
#